data_AF-A0A2N2K771-F1
#
_entry.id   AF-A0A2N2K771-F1
#
_cell.length_a   1.000
_cell.length_b   1.000
_cell.length_c   1.000
_cell.angle_alpha   90.00
_cell.angle_beta   90.00
_cell.angle_gamma   90.00
#
_symmetry.space_group_name_H-M   'P 1'
#
loop_
_entity.id
_entity.type
_entity.pdbx_description
1 polymer ?
#
loop_
_entity_poly.entity_id
_entity_poly.type
_entity_poly.pdbx_seq_one_letter_code
_entity_poly.pdbx_strand_id
1 'polypeptide(L)'
;MDENATPKNRDHPDRFIKAYHDFREQIDITRGGVLPEVDDLVCYMLIGFPRVPADDESGENAKMDAIDQRVSIFKALFVEINKDSPEGFVDEGLRRYDQAALTAKTLLEEGNEAPPC
;
A
#
# COMPACT_ATOMS: atom_id res chain seq x y z
N MET A 1 14.57 -15.41 40.11
CA MET A 1 14.31 -16.33 38.97
C MET A 1 13.23 -15.62 38.21
N ASP A 2 13.63 -14.76 37.30
CA ASP A 2 12.72 -13.88 36.57
C ASP A 2 12.82 -14.29 35.12
N GLU A 3 11.93 -15.19 34.73
CA GLU A 3 11.77 -15.63 33.36
C GLU A 3 11.16 -14.47 32.58
N ASN A 4 12.03 -13.83 31.81
CA ASN A 4 11.76 -12.68 30.98
C ASN A 4 10.71 -13.06 29.94
N ALA A 5 9.48 -12.55 30.10
CA ALA A 5 8.42 -12.71 29.13
C ALA A 5 8.80 -11.95 27.85
N THR A 6 9.21 -12.69 26.81
CA THR A 6 9.42 -12.14 25.47
C THR A 6 8.12 -11.52 24.96
N PRO A 7 8.07 -10.23 24.60
CA PRO A 7 6.86 -9.66 24.04
C PRO A 7 6.65 -10.21 22.64
N LYS A 8 5.71 -11.15 22.51
CA LYS A 8 5.20 -11.59 21.20
C LYS A 8 4.40 -10.45 20.56
N ASN A 9 4.81 -10.05 19.36
CA ASN A 9 3.95 -9.55 18.29
C ASN A 9 3.24 -8.19 18.50
N ARG A 10 3.97 -7.15 18.91
CA ARG A 10 3.49 -5.75 18.79
C ARG A 10 4.07 -4.98 17.61
N ASP A 11 5.15 -5.49 16.98
CA ASP A 11 5.87 -4.76 15.93
C ASP A 11 5.09 -4.59 14.61
N HIS A 12 4.24 -5.55 14.22
CA HIS A 12 3.56 -5.50 12.91
C HIS A 12 2.58 -4.33 12.72
N PRO A 13 1.59 -4.10 13.62
CA PRO A 13 0.68 -2.96 13.47
C PRO A 13 1.41 -1.63 13.65
N ASP A 14 2.37 -1.55 14.58
CA ASP A 14 3.12 -0.32 14.85
C ASP A 14 3.97 0.09 13.64
N ARG A 15 4.62 -0.86 12.95
CA ARG A 15 5.39 -0.60 11.72
C ARG A 15 4.51 -0.14 10.56
N PHE A 16 3.33 -0.74 10.37
CA PHE A 16 2.41 -0.32 9.32
C PHE A 16 1.84 1.09 9.57
N ILE A 17 1.40 1.36 10.80
CA ILE A 17 0.90 2.68 11.19
C ILE A 17 1.99 3.74 11.05
N LYS A 18 3.24 3.41 11.41
CA LYS A 18 4.39 4.28 11.14
C LYS A 18 4.56 4.56 9.64
N ALA A 19 4.51 3.54 8.78
CA ALA A 19 4.65 3.72 7.33
C ALA A 19 3.55 4.64 6.76
N TYR A 20 2.32 4.51 7.25
CA TYR A 20 1.24 5.44 6.91
C TYR A 20 1.57 6.88 7.31
N HIS A 21 1.99 7.11 8.57
CA HIS A 21 2.32 8.46 9.05
C HIS A 21 3.52 9.07 8.31
N ASP A 22 4.60 8.29 8.12
CA ASP A 22 5.79 8.71 7.37
C ASP A 22 5.43 9.15 5.94
N PHE A 23 4.52 8.43 5.28
CA PHE A 23 4.07 8.79 3.94
C PHE A 23 3.10 9.99 3.95
N ARG A 24 2.16 10.02 4.90
CA ARG A 24 1.22 11.14 5.09
C ARG A 24 1.94 12.48 5.24
N GLU A 25 3.05 12.52 5.99
CA GLU A 25 3.85 13.73 6.19
C GLU A 25 4.49 14.28 4.91
N GLN A 26 4.63 13.45 3.87
CA GLN A 26 5.19 13.85 2.57
C GLN A 26 4.14 14.39 1.60
N ILE A 27 2.84 14.25 1.94
CA ILE A 27 1.73 14.61 1.06
C ILE A 27 1.05 15.88 1.57
N ASP A 28 0.87 16.85 0.66
CA ASP A 28 0.06 18.03 0.94
C ASP A 28 -1.43 17.69 0.89
N ILE A 29 -1.99 17.37 2.06
CA ILE A 29 -3.42 17.04 2.23
C ILE A 29 -4.35 18.27 2.20
N THR A 30 -3.81 19.48 2.10
CA THR A 30 -4.62 20.72 2.08
C THR A 30 -5.20 21.02 0.70
N ARG A 31 -4.67 20.37 -0.34
CA ARG A 31 -5.17 20.44 -1.70
C ARG A 31 -6.16 19.29 -1.89
N GLY A 32 -7.41 19.61 -2.22
CA GLY A 32 -8.42 18.60 -2.52
C GLY A 32 -7.91 17.58 -3.54
N GLY A 33 -8.31 16.32 -3.39
CA GLY A 33 -7.77 15.22 -4.17
C GLY A 33 -8.33 15.19 -5.59
N VAL A 34 -7.51 14.72 -6.52
CA VAL A 34 -7.93 14.31 -7.86
C VAL A 34 -8.09 12.80 -7.89
N LEU A 35 -8.90 12.29 -8.82
CA LEU A 35 -8.92 10.85 -9.06
C LEU A 35 -7.53 10.41 -9.54
N PRO A 36 -6.97 9.33 -8.97
CA PRO A 36 -5.67 8.84 -9.40
C PRO A 36 -5.76 8.20 -10.78
N GLU A 37 -4.69 8.29 -11.56
CA GLU A 37 -4.52 7.52 -12.78
C GLU A 37 -4.04 6.11 -12.45
N VAL A 38 -4.67 5.10 -13.05
CA VAL A 38 -4.42 3.68 -12.68
C VAL A 38 -2.98 3.28 -13.02
N ASP A 39 -2.46 3.68 -14.18
CA ASP A 39 -1.11 3.31 -14.62
C ASP A 39 -0.02 3.89 -13.71
N ASP A 40 -0.22 5.12 -13.22
CA ASP A 40 0.68 5.75 -12.25
C ASP A 40 0.69 4.98 -10.93
N LEU A 41 -0.50 4.57 -10.44
CA LEU A 41 -0.62 3.77 -9.22
C LEU A 41 0.08 2.42 -9.35
N VAL A 42 -0.11 1.74 -10.49
CA VAL A 42 0.58 0.48 -10.80
C VAL A 42 2.10 0.70 -10.74
N CYS A 43 2.58 1.78 -11.37
CA CYS A 43 4.00 2.12 -11.33
C CYS A 43 4.50 2.32 -9.90
N TYR A 44 3.81 3.12 -9.07
CA TYR A 44 4.20 3.34 -7.67
C TYR A 44 4.26 2.05 -6.86
N MET A 45 3.28 1.15 -7.03
CA MET A 45 3.26 -0.15 -6.36
C MET A 45 4.46 -1.01 -6.76
N LEU A 46 4.80 -1.06 -8.05
CA LEU A 46 5.89 -1.89 -8.58
C LEU A 46 7.28 -1.33 -8.25
N ILE A 47 7.48 -0.01 -8.25
CA ILE A 47 8.77 0.60 -7.85
C ILE A 47 9.01 0.55 -6.33
N GLY A 48 7.99 0.17 -5.57
CA GLY A 48 8.09 0.02 -4.13
C GLY A 48 7.85 1.32 -3.35
N PHE A 49 6.98 2.20 -3.83
CA PHE A 49 6.65 3.47 -3.18
C PHE A 49 5.15 3.55 -2.78
N PRO A 50 4.81 3.97 -1.54
CA PRO A 50 5.70 4.22 -0.41
C PRO A 50 6.36 2.94 0.08
N ARG A 51 7.40 3.07 0.91
CA ARG A 51 7.98 1.93 1.63
C ARG A 51 6.98 1.39 2.64
N VAL A 52 6.88 0.07 2.74
CA VAL A 52 5.95 -0.62 3.65
C VAL A 52 6.67 -1.76 4.38
N PRO A 53 6.17 -2.19 5.56
CA PRO A 53 6.81 -3.25 6.34
C PRO A 53 7.13 -4.55 5.57
N ALA A 54 6.24 -4.95 4.66
CA ALA A 54 6.43 -6.16 3.84
C ALA A 54 7.60 -6.06 2.84
N ASP A 55 8.16 -4.87 2.60
CA ASP A 55 9.40 -4.74 1.80
C ASP A 55 10.62 -5.36 2.47
N ASP A 56 10.61 -5.43 3.81
CA ASP A 56 11.71 -6.00 4.60
C ASP A 56 11.48 -7.49 4.89
N GLU A 57 10.35 -8.06 4.46
CA GLU A 57 9.98 -9.45 4.71
C GLU A 57 10.56 -10.36 3.63
N SER A 58 11.10 -11.50 4.07
CA SER A 58 11.54 -12.56 3.18
C SER A 58 10.45 -13.62 3.09
N GLY A 59 9.83 -13.78 1.92
CA GLY A 59 8.79 -14.78 1.70
C GLY A 59 8.32 -14.78 0.25
N GLU A 60 7.74 -15.89 -0.19
CA GLU A 60 7.18 -16.05 -1.54
C GLU A 60 6.12 -14.98 -1.85
N ASN A 61 5.34 -14.59 -0.84
CA ASN A 61 4.28 -13.60 -0.96
C ASN A 61 4.70 -12.17 -0.54
N ALA A 62 5.95 -11.95 -0.11
CA ALA A 62 6.34 -10.67 0.49
C ALA A 62 6.08 -9.48 -0.44
N LYS A 63 6.30 -9.65 -1.76
CA LYS A 63 6.01 -8.60 -2.75
C LYS A 63 4.51 -8.36 -2.94
N MET A 64 3.68 -9.40 -2.85
CA MET A 64 2.22 -9.29 -2.93
C MET A 64 1.67 -8.58 -1.69
N ASP A 65 2.15 -8.97 -0.51
CA ASP A 65 1.79 -8.35 0.76
C ASP A 65 2.22 -6.88 0.78
N ALA A 66 3.36 -6.55 0.15
CA ALA A 66 3.83 -5.19 0.02
C ALA A 66 2.96 -4.35 -0.93
N ILE A 67 2.36 -4.93 -1.97
CA ILE A 67 1.35 -4.25 -2.79
C ILE A 67 0.09 -3.99 -1.96
N ASP A 68 -0.36 -4.97 -1.17
CA ASP A 68 -1.56 -4.84 -0.31
C ASP A 68 -1.40 -3.76 0.78
N GLN A 69 -0.23 -3.68 1.38
CA GLN A 69 0.06 -2.63 2.36
C GLN A 69 0.08 -1.25 1.69
N ARG A 70 0.69 -1.12 0.50
CA ARG A 70 0.72 0.16 -0.23
C ARG A 70 -0.67 0.63 -0.63
N VAL A 71 -1.48 -0.24 -1.23
CA VAL A 71 -2.83 0.14 -1.63
C VAL A 71 -3.68 0.53 -0.42
N SER A 72 -3.48 -0.12 0.73
CA SER A 72 -4.16 0.24 1.97
C SER A 72 -3.78 1.66 2.45
N ILE A 73 -2.49 2.01 2.41
CA ILE A 73 -2.01 3.36 2.75
C ILE A 73 -2.57 4.39 1.78
N PHE A 74 -2.55 4.10 0.48
CA PHE A 74 -3.07 5.04 -0.53
C PHE A 74 -4.57 5.27 -0.39
N LYS A 75 -5.36 4.20 -0.19
CA LYS A 75 -6.81 4.31 0.03
C LYS A 75 -7.12 5.11 1.29
N ALA A 76 -6.39 4.88 2.38
CA ALA A 76 -6.58 5.63 3.62
C ALA A 76 -6.35 7.13 3.43
N LEU A 77 -5.25 7.52 2.77
CA LEU A 77 -4.95 8.92 2.47
C LEU A 77 -5.95 9.54 1.50
N PHE A 78 -6.36 8.80 0.48
CA PHE A 78 -7.35 9.28 -0.47
C PHE A 78 -8.68 9.61 0.22
N VAL A 79 -9.16 8.74 1.13
CA VAL A 79 -10.37 9.01 1.92
C VAL A 79 -10.15 10.20 2.86
N GLU A 80 -8.99 10.31 3.50
CA GLU A 80 -8.69 11.45 4.38
C GLU A 80 -8.75 12.79 3.64
N ILE A 81 -8.12 12.86 2.46
CA ILE A 81 -8.06 14.06 1.62
C ILE A 81 -9.44 14.41 1.06
N ASN A 82 -10.25 13.40 0.74
CA ASN A 82 -11.53 13.56 0.04
C ASN A 82 -12.74 13.29 0.95
N LYS A 83 -12.58 13.41 2.27
CA LYS A 83 -13.64 13.13 3.26
C LYS A 83 -14.90 13.99 3.06
N ASP A 84 -14.74 15.19 2.49
CA ASP A 84 -15.81 16.15 2.24
C ASP A 84 -16.29 16.11 0.77
N SER A 85 -15.73 15.20 -0.04
CA SER A 85 -16.12 15.00 -1.44
C SER A 85 -17.39 14.14 -1.57
N PRO A 86 -18.08 14.16 -2.73
CA PRO A 86 -19.24 13.30 -2.96
C PRO A 86 -18.90 11.81 -2.82
N GLU A 87 -19.82 11.02 -2.26
CA GLU A 87 -19.65 9.57 -2.06
C GLU A 87 -19.21 8.85 -3.35
N GLY A 88 -19.89 9.12 -4.47
CA GLY A 88 -19.54 8.51 -5.76
C GLY A 88 -18.14 8.86 -6.28
N PHE A 89 -17.57 10.00 -5.86
CA PHE A 89 -16.17 10.33 -6.17
C PHE A 89 -15.21 9.48 -5.32
N VAL A 90 -15.52 9.32 -4.04
CA VAL A 90 -14.72 8.49 -3.13
C VAL A 90 -14.75 7.04 -3.59
N ASP A 91 -15.94 6.50 -3.89
CA ASP A 91 -16.11 5.13 -4.39
C ASP A 91 -15.33 4.88 -5.67
N GLU A 92 -15.39 5.80 -6.62
CA GLU A 92 -14.65 5.69 -7.87
C GLU A 92 -13.13 5.68 -7.62
N GLY A 93 -12.62 6.56 -6.77
CA GLY A 93 -11.21 6.55 -6.42
C GLY A 93 -10.77 5.25 -5.76
N LEU A 94 -11.56 4.71 -4.82
CA LEU A 94 -11.29 3.43 -4.17
C LEU A 94 -11.26 2.27 -5.16
N ARG A 95 -12.17 2.25 -6.16
CA ARG A 95 -12.15 1.25 -7.24
C ARG A 95 -10.88 1.31 -8.08
N ARG A 96 -10.38 2.52 -8.37
CA ARG A 96 -9.12 2.68 -9.12
C ARG A 96 -7.91 2.14 -8.35
N TYR A 97 -7.87 2.34 -7.04
CA TYR A 97 -6.83 1.74 -6.20
C TYR A 97 -6.89 0.21 -6.20
N ASP A 98 -8.10 -0.37 -6.11
CA ASP A 98 -8.28 -1.83 -6.18
C ASP A 98 -7.87 -2.39 -7.54
N GLN A 99 -8.23 -1.71 -8.63
CA GLN A 99 -7.82 -2.07 -9.98
C GLN A 99 -6.30 -2.01 -10.14
N ALA A 100 -5.65 -0.93 -9.68
CA ALA A 100 -4.21 -0.79 -9.77
C ALA A 100 -3.47 -1.89 -8.99
N ALA A 101 -3.95 -2.24 -7.79
CA ALA A 101 -3.38 -3.32 -7.00
C ALA A 101 -3.50 -4.67 -7.71
N LEU A 102 -4.67 -4.97 -8.30
CA LEU A 102 -4.86 -6.18 -9.08
C LEU A 102 -3.89 -6.23 -10.27
N THR A 103 -3.81 -5.16 -11.05
CA THR A 103 -2.90 -5.08 -12.20
C THR A 103 -1.44 -5.22 -11.80
N ALA A 104 -1.00 -4.56 -10.74
CA ALA A 104 0.38 -4.68 -10.24
C ALA A 104 0.71 -6.11 -9.81
N LYS A 105 -0.22 -6.81 -9.15
CA LYS A 105 -0.03 -8.21 -8.76
C LYS A 105 0.05 -9.14 -9.97
N THR A 106 -0.84 -8.97 -10.97
CA THR A 106 -0.80 -9.76 -12.21
C THR A 106 0.54 -9.58 -12.94
N LEU A 107 1.02 -8.34 -13.09
CA LEU A 107 2.33 -8.08 -13.70
C LEU A 107 3.49 -8.70 -12.92
N LEU A 108 3.36 -8.79 -11.59
CA LEU A 108 4.36 -9.41 -10.74
C LEU A 108 4.39 -10.94 -10.90
N GLU A 109 3.23 -11.58 -11.05
CA GLU A 109 3.10 -13.01 -11.36
C GLU A 109 3.71 -13.33 -12.73
N GLU A 110 3.31 -12.59 -13.77
CA GLU A 110 3.82 -12.74 -15.14
C GLU A 110 5.35 -12.55 -15.22
N GLY A 111 5.89 -11.58 -14.48
CA GLY A 111 7.33 -11.35 -14.40
C GLY A 111 8.10 -12.45 -13.65
N ASN A 112 7.42 -13.24 -12.80
CA ASN A 112 8.01 -14.36 -12.06
C ASN A 112 7.96 -15.68 -12.87
N GLU A 113 7.02 -15.79 -13.82
CA GLU A 113 6.94 -16.86 -14.81
C GLU A 113 7.94 -16.63 -15.97
N ALA A 114 9.24 -16.63 -15.68
CA ALA A 114 10.23 -16.71 -16.75
C ALA A 114 10.12 -18.07 -17.48
N PRO A 115 10.15 -18.13 -18.83
CA PRO A 115 10.11 -19.39 -19.55
C PRO A 115 11.34 -20.23 -19.21
N PRO A 116 11.22 -21.56 -19.03
CA PRO A 116 12.40 -22.42 -18.86
C PRO A 116 13.25 -22.34 -20.13
N CYS A 117 14.52 -21.94 -19.99
CA CYS A 117 15.54 -22.08 -21.02
C CYS A 117 15.82 -23.55 -21.36
#